data_AF-A0A7Y4YJK4-F1
#
_entry.id   AF-A0A7Y4YJK4-F1
#
_cell.length_a   1.000
_cell.length_b   1.000
_cell.length_c   1.000
_cell.angle_alpha   90.00
_cell.angle_beta   90.00
_cell.angle_gamma   90.00
#
_symmetry.space_group_name_H-M   'P 1'
#
loop_
_entity.id
_entity.type
_entity.pdbx_description
1 polymer ?
#
loop_
_entity_poly.entity_id
_entity_poly.type
_entity_poly.pdbx_seq_one_letter_code
_entity_poly.pdbx_strand_id
1 'polypeptide(L)'
;EGTSETLTMMLFAIASVSLLVGGIGIMNILLVSVTERTREIGVRMAVGAKRYHIVMQFLIEAMTLSLVGGVLGIVLGVAGAKLTTLIAGWPTIISGNVIVISFFFSLVVGLFFGLYPANKAARLNPIEALRYE
;
A
#
# COMPACT_ATOMS: atom_id res chain seq x y z
N GLU A 1 29.14 21.48 0.71
CA GLU A 1 28.55 20.32 1.40
C GLU A 1 27.14 20.60 1.93
N GLY A 2 26.90 21.73 2.64
CA GLY A 2 25.57 22.05 3.17
C GLY A 2 24.41 22.07 2.17
N THR A 3 24.59 22.56 0.93
CA THR A 3 23.50 22.64 -0.06
C THR A 3 23.03 21.28 -0.58
N SER A 4 23.93 20.29 -0.70
CA SER A 4 23.53 18.95 -1.16
C SER A 4 22.82 18.17 -0.05
N GLU A 5 23.22 18.40 1.19
CA GLU A 5 22.61 17.80 2.37
C GLU A 5 21.19 18.34 2.60
N THR A 6 21.00 19.65 2.48
CA THR A 6 19.67 20.28 2.56
C THR A 6 18.74 19.79 1.45
N LEU A 7 19.22 19.72 0.21
CA LEU A 7 18.43 19.15 -0.90
C LEU A 7 18.04 17.69 -0.65
N THR A 8 18.96 16.88 -0.12
CA THR A 8 18.68 15.47 0.21
C THR A 8 17.60 15.36 1.29
N MET A 9 17.70 16.17 2.35
CA MET A 9 16.68 16.20 3.41
C MET A 9 15.30 16.64 2.88
N MET A 10 15.26 17.64 1.99
CA MET A 10 14.01 18.09 1.37
C MET A 10 13.36 16.99 0.52
N LEU A 11 14.14 16.31 -0.32
CA LEU A 11 13.66 15.19 -1.14
C LEU A 11 13.16 14.04 -0.26
N PHE A 12 13.89 13.72 0.81
CA PHE A 12 13.47 12.71 1.78
C PHE A 12 12.15 13.08 2.47
N ALA A 13 11.99 14.33 2.89
CA ALA A 13 10.76 14.80 3.51
C ALA A 13 9.57 14.72 2.54
N ILE A 14 9.73 15.18 1.30
CA ILE A 14 8.68 15.11 0.27
C ILE A 14 8.32 13.65 -0.02
N ALA A 15 9.32 12.78 -0.23
CA ALA A 15 9.09 11.36 -0.46
C ALA A 15 8.34 10.69 0.70
N SER A 16 8.69 11.02 1.94
CA SER A 16 8.02 10.50 3.13
C SER A 16 6.55 10.92 3.21
N VAL A 17 6.25 12.19 2.92
CA VAL A 17 4.86 12.68 2.88
C VAL A 17 4.08 12.01 1.75
N SER A 18 4.65 11.90 0.55
CA SER A 18 4.02 11.21 -0.57
C SER A 18 3.70 9.75 -0.24
N LEU A 19 4.59 9.08 0.48
CA LEU A 19 4.39 7.71 0.92
C LEU A 19 3.25 7.59 1.94
N LEU A 20 3.17 8.51 2.91
CA LEU A 20 2.05 8.56 3.86
C LEU A 20 0.72 8.76 3.16
N VAL A 21 0.64 9.70 2.22
CA VAL A 21 -0.58 9.95 1.43
C VAL A 21 -0.96 8.71 0.61
N GLY A 22 0.01 8.04 -0.01
CA GLY A 22 -0.19 6.78 -0.71
C GLY A 22 -0.74 5.67 0.21
N GLY A 23 -0.17 5.53 1.40
CA GLY A 23 -0.62 4.58 2.42
C GLY A 23 -2.04 4.85 2.90
N ILE A 24 -2.39 6.12 3.14
CA ILE A 24 -3.77 6.54 3.46
C ILE A 24 -4.72 6.18 2.31
N GLY A 25 -4.29 6.32 1.06
CA GLY A 25 -5.05 5.88 -0.11
C GLY A 25 -5.39 4.39 -0.08
N ILE A 26 -4.40 3.54 0.20
CA ILE A 26 -4.61 2.08 0.36
C ILE A 26 -5.61 1.80 1.48
N MET A 27 -5.43 2.44 2.64
CA MET A 27 -6.34 2.29 3.77
C MET A 27 -7.78 2.67 3.41
N ASN A 28 -7.99 3.79 2.71
CA ASN A 28 -9.32 4.25 2.33
C ASN A 28 -9.99 3.31 1.33
N ILE A 29 -9.27 2.86 0.30
CA ILE A 29 -9.82 1.91 -0.67
C ILE A 29 -10.25 0.61 0.04
N LEU A 30 -9.43 0.10 0.96
CA LEU A 30 -9.77 -1.09 1.73
C LEU A 30 -10.96 -0.84 2.67
N LEU A 31 -11.04 0.32 3.32
CA LEU A 31 -12.20 0.66 4.15
C LEU A 31 -13.51 0.69 3.35
N VAL A 32 -13.48 1.29 2.16
CA VAL A 32 -14.64 1.31 1.25
C VAL A 32 -14.99 -0.10 0.80
N SER A 33 -14.00 -0.91 0.42
CA SER A 33 -14.21 -2.31 0.01
C SER A 33 -14.84 -3.14 1.12
N VAL A 34 -14.42 -2.93 2.39
CA VAL A 34 -15.04 -3.59 3.55
C VAL A 34 -16.50 -3.19 3.67
N THR A 35 -16.83 -1.90 3.51
CA THR A 35 -18.21 -1.45 3.59
C THR A 35 -19.09 -1.98 2.46
N GLU A 36 -18.59 -2.03 1.23
CA GLU A 36 -19.32 -2.59 0.08
C GLU A 36 -19.54 -4.11 0.21
N ARG A 37 -18.57 -4.83 0.78
CA ARG A 37 -18.62 -6.29 0.95
C ARG A 37 -19.11 -6.72 2.34
N THR A 38 -19.73 -5.82 3.12
CA THR A 38 -20.15 -6.08 4.51
C THR A 38 -21.00 -7.35 4.63
N ARG A 39 -22.02 -7.49 3.76
CA ARG A 39 -22.94 -8.63 3.78
C ARG A 39 -22.24 -9.95 3.44
N GLU A 40 -21.32 -9.95 2.48
CA GLU A 40 -20.53 -11.14 2.14
C GLU A 40 -19.65 -11.61 3.32
N ILE A 41 -19.01 -10.66 4.01
CA ILE A 41 -18.19 -10.93 5.20
C ILE A 41 -19.09 -11.53 6.31
N GLY A 42 -20.29 -10.96 6.50
CA GLY A 42 -21.29 -11.46 7.44
C GLY A 42 -21.69 -12.90 7.16
N VAL A 43 -21.98 -13.25 5.90
CA VAL A 43 -22.28 -14.62 5.47
C VAL A 43 -21.12 -15.56 5.77
N ARG A 44 -19.88 -15.17 5.43
CA ARG A 44 -18.69 -16.01 5.73
C ARG A 44 -18.53 -16.28 7.23
N MET A 45 -18.74 -15.28 8.08
CA MET A 45 -18.66 -15.45 9.53
C MET A 45 -19.81 -16.30 10.08
N ALA A 46 -21.03 -16.18 9.54
CA ALA A 46 -22.18 -16.99 9.94
C ALA A 46 -21.99 -18.48 9.62
N VAL A 47 -21.27 -18.81 8.55
CA VAL A 47 -20.90 -20.19 8.18
C VAL A 47 -19.67 -20.70 8.97
N GLY A 48 -19.10 -19.89 9.87
CA GLY A 48 -18.05 -20.30 10.80
C GLY A 48 -16.65 -19.79 10.49
N ALA A 49 -16.48 -18.82 9.58
CA ALA A 49 -15.17 -18.20 9.35
C ALA A 49 -14.69 -17.48 10.62
N LYS A 50 -13.47 -17.80 11.07
CA LYS A 50 -12.82 -17.14 12.20
C LYS A 50 -12.37 -15.74 11.80
N ARG A 51 -12.30 -14.82 12.77
CA ARG A 51 -11.78 -13.45 12.59
C ARG A 51 -10.45 -13.41 11.84
N TYR A 52 -9.54 -14.32 12.18
CA TYR A 52 -8.23 -14.44 11.53
C TYR A 52 -8.31 -14.71 10.01
N HIS A 53 -9.29 -15.48 9.53
CA HIS A 53 -9.46 -15.72 8.10
C HIS A 53 -9.84 -14.42 7.36
N ILE A 54 -10.71 -13.61 7.96
CA ILE A 54 -11.13 -12.32 7.40
C ILE A 54 -9.95 -11.33 7.40
N VAL A 55 -9.21 -11.24 8.52
CA VAL A 55 -8.01 -10.40 8.58
C VAL A 55 -7.01 -10.79 7.50
N MET A 56 -6.69 -12.08 7.37
CA MET A 56 -5.72 -12.54 6.37
C MET A 56 -6.17 -12.28 4.94
N GLN A 57 -7.46 -12.41 4.63
CA GLN A 57 -7.97 -12.07 3.31
C GLN A 57 -7.70 -10.60 2.95
N PHE A 58 -8.05 -9.67 3.84
CA PHE A 58 -7.85 -8.24 3.58
C PHE A 58 -6.38 -7.83 3.63
N LEU A 59 -5.55 -8.47 4.46
CA LEU A 59 -4.10 -8.25 4.45
C LEU A 59 -3.49 -8.71 3.13
N ILE A 60 -3.92 -9.85 2.59
CA ILE A 60 -3.47 -10.33 1.27
C ILE A 60 -3.90 -9.33 0.19
N GLU A 61 -5.12 -8.79 0.23
CA GLU A 61 -5.57 -7.75 -0.71
C GLU A 61 -4.74 -6.46 -0.62
N ALA A 62 -4.38 -6.03 0.59
CA ALA A 62 -3.46 -4.90 0.80
C ALA A 62 -2.05 -5.18 0.26
N MET A 63 -1.54 -6.39 0.50
CA MET A 63 -0.21 -6.80 0.04
C MET A 63 -0.18 -6.95 -1.49
N THR A 64 -1.21 -7.49 -2.13
CA THR A 64 -1.26 -7.59 -3.60
C THR A 64 -1.30 -6.22 -4.25
N LEU A 65 -2.10 -5.28 -3.72
CA LEU A 65 -2.11 -3.89 -4.17
C LEU A 65 -0.73 -3.24 -4.04
N SER A 66 -0.05 -3.48 -2.93
CA SER A 66 1.29 -2.93 -2.66
C SER A 66 2.38 -3.57 -3.52
N LEU A 67 2.25 -4.87 -3.82
CA LEU A 67 3.16 -5.61 -4.68
C LEU A 67 3.02 -5.14 -6.13
N VAL A 68 1.79 -5.07 -6.65
CA VAL A 68 1.52 -4.58 -8.00
C VAL A 68 1.93 -3.11 -8.13
N GLY A 69 1.54 -2.27 -7.17
CA GLY A 69 1.93 -0.85 -7.14
C GLY A 69 3.44 -0.67 -7.04
N GLY A 70 4.13 -1.48 -6.22
CA GLY A 70 5.58 -1.46 -6.08
C GLY A 70 6.30 -1.85 -7.37
N VAL A 71 5.88 -2.94 -8.02
CA VAL A 71 6.44 -3.35 -9.33
C VAL A 71 6.21 -2.29 -10.39
N LEU A 72 4.99 -1.76 -10.50
CA LEU A 72 4.68 -0.68 -11.44
C LEU A 72 5.50 0.58 -11.14
N GLY A 73 5.65 0.95 -9.87
CA GLY A 73 6.45 2.08 -9.43
C GLY A 73 7.93 1.92 -9.82
N ILE A 74 8.50 0.72 -9.67
CA ILE A 74 9.88 0.43 -10.10
C ILE A 74 10.01 0.57 -11.60
N VAL A 75 9.09 -0.02 -12.38
CA VAL A 75 9.13 0.04 -13.85
C VAL A 75 9.03 1.49 -14.32
N LEU A 76 8.07 2.26 -13.79
CA LEU A 76 7.90 3.67 -14.13
C LEU A 76 9.08 4.52 -13.69
N GLY A 77 9.64 4.27 -12.50
CA GLY A 77 10.81 4.99 -11.99
C GLY A 77 12.06 4.74 -12.84
N VAL A 78 12.33 3.49 -13.21
CA VAL A 78 13.46 3.13 -14.09
C VAL A 78 13.27 3.69 -15.50
N ALA A 79 12.06 3.61 -16.05
CA ALA A 79 11.74 4.18 -17.36
C ALA A 79 11.92 5.70 -17.36
N GLY A 80 11.42 6.38 -16.33
CA GLY A 80 11.58 7.82 -16.13
C GLY A 80 13.04 8.23 -16.01
N ALA A 81 13.84 7.50 -15.21
CA ALA A 81 15.27 7.74 -15.10
C ALA A 81 15.98 7.62 -16.46
N LYS A 82 15.74 6.56 -17.22
CA LYS A 82 16.30 6.39 -18.57
C LYS A 82 15.90 7.51 -19.52
N LEU A 83 14.64 7.94 -19.47
CA LEU A 83 14.13 9.03 -20.30
C LEU A 83 14.81 10.37 -19.97
N THR A 84 15.03 10.66 -18.69
CA THR A 84 15.76 11.87 -18.27
C THR A 84 17.22 11.86 -18.74
N THR A 85 17.88 10.70 -18.75
CA THR A 85 19.24 10.57 -19.30
C THR A 85 19.28 10.84 -20.79
N LEU A 86 18.28 10.37 -21.54
CA LEU A 86 18.20 10.57 -22.99
C LEU A 86 17.92 12.03 -23.38
N ILE A 87 17.05 12.72 -22.64
CA ILE A 87 16.62 14.09 -22.98
C ILE A 87 17.56 15.15 -22.40
N ALA A 88 17.96 14.99 -21.13
CA ALA A 88 18.73 16.00 -20.39
C ALA A 88 20.23 15.66 -20.27
N GLY A 89 20.67 14.47 -20.67
CA GLY A 89 22.07 14.04 -20.60
C GLY A 89 22.58 13.81 -19.17
N TRP A 90 21.70 13.74 -18.17
CA TRP A 90 22.10 13.58 -16.77
C TRP A 90 22.44 12.12 -16.46
N PRO A 91 23.62 11.81 -15.91
CA PRO A 91 23.99 10.45 -15.54
C PRO A 91 23.17 9.99 -14.32
N THR A 92 22.06 9.27 -14.55
CA THR A 92 21.30 8.63 -13.47
C THR A 92 21.93 7.29 -13.09
N ILE A 93 22.27 7.17 -11.80
CA ILE A 93 22.80 5.93 -11.22
C ILE A 93 21.63 5.16 -10.62
N ILE A 94 21.32 3.99 -11.18
CA ILE A 94 20.27 3.10 -10.69
C ILE A 94 20.93 2.01 -9.84
N SER A 95 20.73 2.06 -8.53
CA SER A 95 21.24 1.04 -7.60
C SER A 95 20.19 -0.05 -7.35
N GLY A 96 20.52 -1.30 -7.69
CA GLY A 96 19.65 -2.45 -7.43
C GLY A 96 19.30 -2.63 -5.96
N ASN A 97 20.26 -2.36 -5.05
CA ASN A 97 20.00 -2.45 -3.60
C ASN A 97 18.93 -1.45 -3.15
N VAL A 98 18.95 -0.22 -3.68
CA VAL A 98 17.96 0.81 -3.31
C VAL A 98 16.58 0.43 -3.82
N ILE A 99 16.48 -0.16 -5.01
CA ILE A 99 15.22 -0.68 -5.57
C ILE A 99 14.64 -1.76 -4.65
N VAL A 100 15.46 -2.74 -4.24
CA VAL A 100 15.02 -3.83 -3.38
C VAL A 100 14.55 -3.30 -2.02
N ILE A 101 15.32 -2.40 -1.39
CA ILE A 101 14.95 -1.80 -0.10
C ILE A 101 13.63 -1.02 -0.22
N SER A 102 13.49 -0.21 -1.27
CA SER A 102 12.29 0.60 -1.50
C SER A 102 11.05 -0.28 -1.75
N PHE A 103 11.22 -1.39 -2.46
CA PHE A 103 10.17 -2.37 -2.69
C PHE A 103 9.70 -3.05 -1.40
N PHE A 104 10.62 -3.51 -0.56
CA PHE A 104 10.25 -4.07 0.74
C PHE A 104 9.59 -3.03 1.63
N PHE A 105 10.06 -1.78 1.57
CA PHE A 105 9.47 -0.70 2.33
C PHE A 105 8.02 -0.43 1.90
N SER A 106 7.70 -0.47 0.60
CA SER A 106 6.31 -0.31 0.14
C SER A 106 5.41 -1.46 0.60
N LEU A 107 5.93 -2.70 0.67
CA LEU A 107 5.19 -3.84 1.24
C LEU A 107 4.87 -3.65 2.72
N VAL A 108 5.85 -3.17 3.51
CA VAL A 108 5.66 -2.88 4.94
C VAL A 108 4.61 -1.80 5.15
N VAL A 109 4.65 -0.73 4.35
CA VAL A 109 3.65 0.34 4.38
C VAL A 109 2.26 -0.19 4.05
N GLY A 110 2.15 -1.00 2.98
CA GLY A 110 0.90 -1.67 2.62
C GLY A 110 0.31 -2.52 3.73
N LEU A 111 1.16 -3.32 4.38
CA LEU A 111 0.78 -4.15 5.52
C LEU A 111 0.30 -3.29 6.69
N PHE A 112 1.03 -2.22 7.03
CA PHE A 112 0.70 -1.33 8.14
C PHE A 112 -0.66 -0.64 7.94
N PHE A 113 -0.87 -0.02 6.78
CA PHE A 113 -2.11 0.68 6.47
C PHE A 113 -3.29 -0.27 6.18
N GLY A 114 -3.03 -1.51 5.76
CA GLY A 114 -4.04 -2.56 5.57
C GLY A 114 -4.51 -3.23 6.87
N LEU A 115 -3.71 -3.17 7.93
CA LEU A 115 -4.03 -3.84 9.21
C LEU A 115 -5.28 -3.26 9.88
N TYR A 116 -5.44 -1.94 9.86
CA TYR A 116 -6.60 -1.26 10.42
C TYR A 116 -7.93 -1.68 9.78
N PRO A 117 -8.13 -1.57 8.44
CA PRO A 117 -9.37 -2.00 7.79
C PRO A 117 -9.59 -3.51 7.92
N ALA A 118 -8.54 -4.33 7.83
CA ALA A 118 -8.65 -5.78 7.99
C ALA A 118 -9.19 -6.17 9.38
N ASN A 119 -8.68 -5.53 10.44
CA ASN A 119 -9.16 -5.74 11.80
C ASN A 119 -10.58 -5.18 11.99
N LYS A 120 -10.92 -4.07 11.34
CA LYS A 120 -12.29 -3.53 11.35
C LYS A 120 -13.28 -4.52 10.72
N ALA A 121 -12.94 -5.09 9.57
CA ALA A 121 -13.76 -6.10 8.88
C ALA A 121 -14.00 -7.35 9.73
N ALA A 122 -12.95 -7.85 10.37
CA ALA A 122 -13.01 -9.06 11.19
C ALA A 122 -13.79 -8.89 12.52
N ARG A 123 -14.11 -7.65 12.91
CA ARG A 123 -14.88 -7.33 14.12
C ARG A 123 -16.35 -7.03 13.84
N LEU A 124 -16.79 -7.10 12.58
CA LEU A 124 -18.20 -6.95 12.22
C LEU A 124 -19.06 -8.02 12.90
N ASN A 125 -20.22 -7.62 13.41
CA ASN A 125 -21.19 -8.55 13.99
C ASN A 125 -21.95 -9.26 12.85
N PRO A 126 -21.92 -10.60 12.74
CA PRO A 126 -22.55 -11.32 11.63
C PRO A 126 -24.04 -11.02 11.48
N ILE A 127 -24.76 -10.82 12.59
CA ILE A 127 -26.20 -10.54 12.59
C ILE A 127 -26.47 -9.14 12.01
N GLU A 128 -25.67 -8.14 12.39
CA GLU A 128 -25.79 -6.78 11.85
C GLU A 128 -25.37 -6.73 10.38
N ALA A 129 -24.30 -7.44 10.02
CA ALA A 129 -23.80 -7.50 8.65
C ALA A 129 -24.81 -8.15 7.67
N LEU A 130 -25.62 -9.11 8.13
CA LEU A 130 -26.69 -9.73 7.33
C LEU A 130 -27.94 -8.86 7.19
N ARG A 131 -28.14 -7.92 8.13
CA ARG A 131 -29.20 -6.91 8.10
C ARG A 131 -28.84 -5.68 7.27
N TYR A 132 -27.58 -5.58 6.86
CA TYR A 132 -27.10 -4.52 5.99
C TYR A 132 -27.69 -4.71 4.58
N GLU A 133 -28.36 -3.69 4.04
CA GLU A 133 -28.85 -3.65 2.66
C GLU A 133 -27.69 -3.46 1.66
#